data_AF-A0A9Q9ST16-F1
#
_entry.id   AF-A0A9Q9ST16-F1
#
_cell.length_a   1.000
_cell.length_b   1.000
_cell.length_c   1.000
_cell.angle_alpha   90.00
_cell.angle_beta   90.00
_cell.angle_gamma   90.00
#
_symmetry.space_group_name_H-M   'P 1'
#
loop_
_entity.id
_entity.type
_entity.pdbx_description
1 polymer ?
#
loop_
_entity_poly.entity_id
_entity_poly.type
_entity_poly.pdbx_seq_one_letter_code
_entity_poly.pdbx_strand_id
1 'polypeptide(L)' 'MKRQEGKCAHCGLTFRDGDLLEKHHIIPRALGGNDLDKNLELLHLHCHDAKHGIKVNPLELDENPF' A
#
# COMPACT_ATOMS: atom_id res chain seq x y z
N MET A 1 -1.05 -10.85 -12.29
CA MET A 1 -2.06 -10.94 -11.22
C MET A 1 -2.44 -12.35 -10.72
N LYS A 2 -1.93 -13.49 -11.25
CA LYS A 2 -2.31 -14.83 -10.74
C LYS A 2 -1.84 -15.12 -9.31
N ARG A 3 -0.74 -14.48 -8.85
CA ARG A 3 -0.13 -14.73 -7.52
C ARG A 3 -0.97 -14.32 -6.33
N GLN A 4 -1.78 -13.28 -6.48
CA GLN A 4 -2.58 -12.70 -5.39
C GLN A 4 -4.00 -13.26 -5.35
N GLU A 5 -4.38 -14.10 -6.32
CA GLU A 5 -5.68 -14.80 -6.36
C GLU A 5 -6.90 -13.86 -6.17
N GLY A 6 -6.79 -12.63 -6.67
CA GLY A 6 -7.84 -11.62 -6.51
C GLY A 6 -7.99 -11.09 -5.08
N LYS A 7 -6.97 -11.24 -4.23
CA LYS A 7 -6.94 -10.77 -2.85
C LYS A 7 -5.92 -9.66 -2.65
N CYS A 8 -6.21 -8.77 -1.71
CA CYS A 8 -5.29 -7.74 -1.25
C CYS A 8 -4.09 -8.37 -0.55
N ALA A 9 -2.87 -8.00 -0.95
CA ALA A 9 -1.65 -8.55 -0.35
C ALA A 9 -1.42 -8.06 1.10
N HIS A 10 -2.14 -7.02 1.56
CA HIS A 10 -2.06 -6.50 2.92
C HIS A 10 -3.09 -7.12 3.86
N CYS A 11 -4.39 -7.06 3.51
CA CYS A 11 -5.46 -7.54 4.39
C CYS A 11 -5.96 -8.96 4.06
N GLY A 12 -5.55 -9.56 2.94
CA GLY A 12 -5.95 -10.91 2.51
C GLY A 12 -7.40 -11.04 2.02
N LEU A 13 -8.18 -9.95 2.02
CA LEU A 13 -9.57 -9.95 1.54
C LEU A 13 -9.62 -9.92 0.01
N THR A 14 -10.63 -10.60 -0.55
CA THR A 14 -10.92 -10.57 -1.99
C THR A 14 -11.38 -9.17 -2.41
N PHE A 15 -10.88 -8.69 -3.55
CA PHE A 15 -11.36 -7.45 -4.16
C PHE A 15 -12.80 -7.61 -4.65
N ARG A 16 -13.58 -6.52 -4.51
CA ARG A 16 -14.97 -6.45 -4.93
C ARG A 16 -15.19 -5.25 -5.83
N ASP A 17 -16.25 -5.31 -6.62
CA ASP A 17 -16.69 -4.14 -7.38
C ASP A 17 -17.01 -2.99 -6.41
N GLY A 18 -16.40 -1.83 -6.67
CA GLY A 18 -16.47 -0.66 -5.79
C GLY A 18 -15.26 -0.48 -4.87
N ASP A 19 -14.37 -1.47 -4.76
CA ASP A 19 -13.10 -1.29 -4.06
C ASP A 19 -12.17 -0.35 -4.84
N LEU A 20 -11.55 0.60 -4.14
CA LEU A 20 -10.46 1.41 -4.68
C LEU A 20 -9.16 0.63 -4.53
N LEU A 21 -8.43 0.45 -5.63
CA LEU A 21 -7.25 -0.43 -5.71
C LEU A 21 -6.02 0.36 -6.18
N GLU A 22 -4.88 0.13 -5.54
CA GLU A 22 -3.60 0.73 -5.93
C GLU A 22 -2.50 -0.31 -6.06
N LYS A 23 -1.55 -0.04 -6.98
CA LYS A 23 -0.35 -0.85 -7.16
C LYS A 23 0.72 -0.40 -6.18
N HIS A 24 1.28 -1.35 -5.48
CA HIS A 24 2.29 -1.15 -4.47
C HIS A 24 3.59 -1.90 -4.83
N HIS A 25 4.73 -1.24 -4.70
CA HIS A 25 6.04 -1.86 -4.89
C HIS A 25 6.47 -2.63 -3.64
N ILE A 26 6.71 -3.95 -3.76
CA ILE A 26 7.21 -4.80 -2.67
C ILE A 26 8.57 -4.29 -2.20
N ILE A 27 9.49 -4.10 -3.15
CA ILE A 27 10.76 -3.40 -2.93
C ILE A 27 10.54 -1.96 -3.39
N PRO A 28 10.68 -0.95 -2.50
CA PRO A 28 10.55 0.44 -2.86
C PRO A 28 11.50 0.82 -4.01
N ARG A 29 11.06 1.69 -4.92
CA ARG A 29 11.91 2.18 -6.02
C ARG A 29 13.20 2.83 -5.51
N ALA A 30 13.13 3.54 -4.38
CA ALA A 30 14.29 4.15 -3.73
C ALA A 30 15.36 3.12 -3.29
N LEU A 31 14.98 1.86 -3.08
CA LEU A 31 15.87 0.75 -2.72
C LEU A 31 16.20 -0.14 -3.92
N GLY A 32 15.99 0.33 -5.15
CA GLY A 32 16.29 -0.42 -6.37
C GLY A 32 15.16 -1.35 -6.82
N GLY A 33 13.95 -1.18 -6.30
CA GLY A 33 12.76 -1.89 -6.80
C GLY A 33 12.43 -1.56 -8.25
N ASN A 34 12.12 -2.58 -9.05
CA ASN A 34 11.72 -2.43 -10.45
C ASN A 34 10.20 -2.45 -10.63
N ASP A 35 9.71 -2.02 -11.79
CA ASP A 35 8.29 -1.98 -12.13
C ASP A 35 7.78 -3.30 -12.75
N LEU A 36 8.47 -4.42 -12.54
CA LEU A 36 8.02 -5.72 -13.04
C LEU A 36 6.89 -6.25 -12.15
N ASP A 37 5.92 -6.96 -12.75
CA ASP A 37 4.79 -7.58 -12.04
C ASP A 37 5.19 -8.45 -10.84
N LYS A 38 6.42 -8.99 -10.82
CA LYS A 38 6.96 -9.76 -9.68
C LYS A 38 7.26 -8.92 -8.43
N ASN A 39 7.43 -7.62 -8.61
CA ASN A 39 7.73 -6.62 -7.57
C ASN A 39 6.53 -5.70 -7.29
N LEU A 40 5.39 -5.94 -7.95
CA LEU A 40 4.16 -5.17 -7.77
C LEU A 40 3.07 -6.04 -7.15
N GLU A 41 2.38 -5.48 -6.17
CA GLU A 41 1.20 -6.08 -5.53
C GLU A 41 0.03 -5.13 -5.64
N LEU A 42 -1.19 -5.66 -5.70
CA LEU A 42 -2.39 -4.84 -5.60
C LEU A 42 -2.86 -4.79 -4.16
N LEU A 43 -3.16 -3.59 -3.69
CA LEU A 43 -3.72 -3.34 -2.37
C LEU A 43 -5.03 -2.56 -2.50
N HIS A 44 -5.89 -2.66 -1.50
CA HIS A 44 -6.94 -1.65 -1.32
C HIS A 44 -6.30 -0.29 -1.03
N LEU A 45 -6.93 0.80 -1.45
CA LEU A 45 -6.46 2.17 -1.20
C LEU A 45 -6.18 2.41 0.29
N HIS A 46 -7.13 2.09 1.17
CA HIS A 46 -6.94 2.23 2.62
C HIS A 46 -5.83 1.33 3.18
N CYS A 47 -5.58 0.17 2.55
CA CYS A 47 -4.48 -0.71 2.92
C CYS A 47 -3.13 -0.15 2.46
N HIS A 48 -3.12 0.49 1.30
CA HIS A 48 -1.95 1.19 0.78
C HIS A 48 -1.62 2.39 1.67
N ASP A 49 -2.63 3.17 2.05
CA ASP A 49 -2.51 4.27 3.01
C ASP A 49 -2.04 3.78 4.37
N ALA A 50 -2.53 2.64 4.88
CA ALA A 50 -2.02 2.07 6.14
C ALA A 50 -0.56 1.60 6.04
N LYS A 51 -0.13 1.17 4.85
CA LYS A 51 1.23 0.67 4.59
C LYS A 51 2.24 1.80 4.41
N HIS A 52 1.83 2.90 3.80
CA HIS A 52 2.65 4.12 3.63
C HIS A 52 2.43 5.15 4.73
N GLY A 53 1.33 5.03 5.44
CA GLY A 53 0.87 5.87 6.53
C GLY A 53 1.93 5.87 7.60
N ILE A 54 2.69 6.95 7.58
CA ILE A 54 3.64 7.33 8.61
C ILE A 54 2.91 7.18 9.94
N LYS A 55 3.50 6.44 10.88
CA LYS A 55 3.10 6.53 12.28
C LYS A 55 3.49 7.92 12.73
N VAL A 56 2.64 8.90 12.45
CA VAL A 56 2.76 10.21 13.06
C VAL A 56 2.59 9.96 14.55
N ASN A 57 3.65 10.22 15.32
CA ASN A 57 3.52 10.23 16.74
C ASN A 57 2.52 11.36 17.06
N PRO A 58 1.40 11.11 17.77
CA PRO A 58 0.45 12.17 18.10
C PRO A 58 1.11 13.34 18.86
N LEU A 59 2.26 13.10 19.50
CA LEU A 59 3.10 14.08 20.17
C LEU A 59 3.94 14.97 19.23
N GLU A 60 3.96 14.70 17.92
CA GLU A 60 4.69 15.50 16.91
C GLU A 60 3.73 16.29 16.00
N LEU A 61 2.41 16.16 16.20
CA LEU A 61 1.39 16.86 15.42
C LEU A 61 1.06 18.25 16.00
N ASP A 62 1.46 18.55 17.23
CA ASP A 62 1.22 19.83 17.90
C ASP A 62 2.33 20.88 17.67
N GLU A 63 3.47 20.50 17.08
CA GLU A 63 4.61 21.41 16.87
C GLU A 63 4.55 22.24 15.58
N ASN A 64 3.51 22.12 14.73
CA ASN A 64 3.37 22.99 13.56
C ASN A 64 2.12 23.89 13.61
N PRO A 65 2.22 25.10 14.22
CA PRO A 65 1.15 26.08 14.28
C PRO A 65 1.05 26.99 13.03
N PHE A 66 1.59 26.57 11.89
CA PHE A 66 1.53 27.31 10.61
C PHE A 66 0.71 26.59 9.56
#